data_AF-X1VIG6-F1
#
_entry.id   AF-X1VIG6-F1
#
_cell.length_a   1.000
_cell.length_b   1.000
_cell.length_c   1.000
_cell.angle_alpha   90.00
_cell.angle_beta   90.00
_cell.angle_gamma   90.00
#
_symmetry.space_group_name_H-M   'P 1'
#
loop_
_entity.id
_entity.type
_entity.pdbx_description
1 polymer ?
#
loop_
_entity_poly.entity_id
_entity_poly.type
_entity_poly.pdbx_seq_one_letter_code
_entity_poly.pdbx_strand_id
1 'polypeptide(L)'
;MPVYKSIADSIHKYIEIPKKIYVDLIDTAPFQRLRRLGQLGGVHASYPSATHSRFIHSLGAFHIANRIVTSLKKKRPELVSKDVEERILISALIHDIGHGPFSHMFEDAIKMLCNKSELQSCVDKYSSFRRHENITEQFVLSEESEISRILD
;
A
#
# COMPACT_ATOMS: atom_id res chain seq x y z
N MET A 1 17.58 -3.91 17.17
CA MET A 1 16.63 -2.86 17.59
C MET A 1 15.46 -3.55 18.25
N PRO A 2 14.84 -2.98 19.29
CA PRO A 2 13.64 -3.56 19.86
C PRO A 2 12.55 -3.66 18.79
N VAL A 3 11.88 -4.82 18.74
CA VAL A 3 10.70 -5.03 17.92
C VAL A 3 9.52 -4.40 18.64
N TYR A 4 8.74 -3.58 17.94
CA TYR A 4 7.51 -3.01 18.50
C TYR A 4 6.34 -3.99 18.37
N LYS A 5 6.20 -4.64 17.21
CA LYS A 5 5.17 -5.65 16.92
C LYS A 5 5.73 -6.68 15.94
N SER A 6 5.36 -7.95 16.12
CA SER A 6 5.68 -9.02 15.16
C SER A 6 4.37 -9.59 14.61
N ILE A 7 4.32 -9.80 13.30
CA ILE A 7 3.14 -10.31 12.59
C ILE A 7 3.52 -11.61 11.91
N ALA A 8 2.78 -12.69 12.16
CA ALA A 8 2.99 -13.96 11.46
C ALA A 8 2.65 -13.82 9.96
N ASP A 9 3.50 -14.39 9.10
CA ASP A 9 3.36 -14.32 7.65
C ASP A 9 3.73 -15.68 7.01
N SER A 10 3.01 -16.08 5.97
CA SER A 10 3.20 -17.40 5.34
C SER A 10 4.47 -17.51 4.48
N ILE A 11 5.02 -16.38 4.03
CA ILE A 11 6.21 -16.33 3.16
C ILE A 11 7.47 -16.05 4.00
N HIS A 12 7.38 -15.10 4.92
CA HIS A 12 8.49 -14.58 5.71
C HIS A 12 8.56 -15.17 7.12
N LYS A 13 7.59 -16.02 7.51
CA LYS A 13 7.35 -16.54 8.87
C LYS A 13 6.89 -15.46 9.85
N TYR A 14 7.70 -14.41 9.99
CA TYR A 14 7.41 -13.24 10.81
C TYR A 14 7.85 -11.95 10.11
N ILE A 15 7.00 -10.94 10.20
CA ILE A 15 7.29 -9.58 9.76
C ILE A 15 7.43 -8.71 11.01
N GLU A 16 8.66 -8.27 11.25
CA GLU A 16 9.02 -7.42 12.38
C GLU A 16 8.77 -5.95 12.07
N ILE A 17 7.96 -5.30 12.92
CA ILE A 17 7.64 -3.88 12.84
C ILE A 17 8.46 -3.14 13.92
N PRO A 18 9.48 -2.36 13.54
CA PRO A 18 10.49 -1.85 14.49
C PRO A 18 10.08 -0.56 15.22
N LYS A 19 9.04 0.16 14.76
CA LYS A 19 8.63 1.45 15.32
C LYS A 19 7.10 1.55 15.40
N LYS A 20 6.63 2.35 16.37
CA LYS A 20 5.20 2.62 16.60
C LYS A 20 4.52 3.24 15.38
N ILE A 21 5.15 4.20 14.70
CA ILE A 21 4.57 4.88 13.52
C ILE A 21 4.07 3.90 12.45
N TYR A 22 4.81 2.82 12.18
CA TYR A 22 4.39 1.80 11.21
C TYR A 22 3.18 1.02 11.70
N VAL A 23 3.09 0.74 13.01
CA VAL A 23 1.89 0.11 13.59
C VAL A 23 0.70 1.04 13.53
N ASP A 24 0.88 2.32 13.84
CA ASP A 24 -0.17 3.33 13.74
C ASP A 24 -0.71 3.40 12.31
N LEU A 25 0.18 3.45 11.30
CA LEU A 25 -0.21 3.39 9.88
C LEU A 25 -0.97 2.10 9.53
N ILE A 26 -0.50 0.94 10.02
CA ILE A 26 -1.16 -0.36 9.79
C ILE A 26 -2.57 -0.38 10.38
N ASP A 27 -2.76 0.21 11.55
CA ASP A 27 -4.01 0.15 12.30
C ASP A 27 -5.06 1.18 11.83
N THR A 28 -4.71 2.04 10.85
CA THR A 28 -5.65 2.98 10.21
C THR A 28 -6.74 2.30 9.39
N ALA A 29 -7.88 2.98 9.23
CA ALA A 29 -8.99 2.47 8.42
C ALA A 29 -8.62 2.24 6.93
N PRO A 30 -7.87 3.15 6.24
CA PRO A 30 -7.45 2.93 4.86
C PRO A 30 -6.56 1.69 4.69
N PHE A 31 -5.65 1.42 5.63
CA PHE A 31 -4.76 0.27 5.56
C PHE A 31 -5.51 -1.04 5.90
N GLN A 32 -6.33 -1.06 6.96
CA GLN A 32 -7.13 -2.24 7.32
C GLN A 32 -8.14 -2.61 6.23
N ARG A 33 -8.59 -1.65 5.40
CA ARG A 33 -9.43 -1.91 4.21
C ARG A 33 -8.79 -2.94 3.27
N LEU A 34 -7.47 -2.94 3.14
CA LEU A 34 -6.73 -3.82 2.23
C LEU A 34 -6.96 -5.31 2.52
N ARG A 35 -7.41 -5.68 3.72
CA ARG A 35 -7.75 -7.09 4.06
C ARG A 35 -8.87 -7.65 3.20
N ARG A 36 -9.75 -6.79 2.69
CA ARG A 36 -10.92 -7.15 1.87
C ARG A 36 -10.64 -7.05 0.37
N LEU A 37 -9.44 -6.63 -0.02
CA LEU A 37 -9.06 -6.46 -1.42
C LEU A 37 -8.12 -7.59 -1.83
N GLY A 38 -8.59 -8.48 -2.70
CA GLY A 38 -7.76 -9.53 -3.27
C GLY A 38 -6.66 -8.94 -4.15
N GLN A 39 -5.41 -9.39 -3.96
CA GLN A 39 -4.26 -8.91 -4.73
C GLN A 39 -4.49 -9.06 -6.23
N LEU A 40 -5.05 -10.20 -6.64
CA LEU A 40 -5.28 -10.57 -8.04
C LEU A 40 -6.75 -10.39 -8.48
N GLY A 41 -7.55 -9.64 -7.73
CA GLY A 41 -8.96 -9.39 -8.08
C GLY A 41 -9.76 -10.70 -8.28
N GLY A 42 -10.32 -10.87 -9.49
CA GLY A 42 -11.19 -12.01 -9.84
C GLY A 42 -10.48 -13.35 -10.07
N VAL A 43 -9.15 -13.41 -10.02
CA VAL A 43 -8.37 -14.63 -10.34
C VAL A 43 -8.73 -15.83 -9.45
N HIS A 44 -9.23 -15.59 -8.24
CA HIS A 44 -9.68 -16.64 -7.33
C HIS A 44 -10.82 -17.52 -7.91
N ALA A 45 -11.56 -17.04 -8.91
CA ALA A 45 -12.59 -17.83 -9.60
C ALA A 45 -12.00 -19.00 -10.42
N SER A 46 -10.79 -18.84 -10.96
CA SER A 46 -10.09 -19.89 -11.71
C SER A 46 -9.02 -20.59 -10.87
N TYR A 47 -8.41 -19.87 -9.92
CA TYR A 47 -7.40 -20.38 -9.00
C TYR A 47 -7.87 -20.18 -7.55
N PRO A 48 -8.63 -21.13 -6.96
CA PRO A 48 -9.27 -20.93 -5.65
C PRO A 48 -8.31 -20.62 -4.48
N SER A 49 -7.02 -20.92 -4.63
CA SER A 49 -5.98 -20.58 -3.64
C SER A 49 -5.47 -19.13 -3.75
N ALA A 50 -5.81 -18.40 -4.80
CA ALA A 50 -5.39 -17.00 -5.04
C ALA A 50 -6.22 -16.00 -4.21
N THR A 51 -6.33 -16.22 -2.91
CA THR A 51 -7.16 -15.45 -1.96
C THR A 51 -6.37 -14.45 -1.12
N HIS A 52 -5.06 -14.34 -1.36
CA HIS A 52 -4.20 -13.39 -0.68
C HIS A 52 -4.66 -11.94 -0.91
N SER A 53 -4.64 -11.15 0.15
CA SER A 53 -5.11 -9.77 0.14
C SER A 53 -3.95 -8.78 -0.05
N ARG A 54 -4.29 -7.56 -0.48
CA ARG A 54 -3.32 -6.46 -0.56
C ARG A 54 -2.69 -6.14 0.79
N PHE A 55 -3.41 -6.40 1.90
CA PHE A 55 -2.88 -6.18 3.25
C PHE A 55 -1.59 -6.97 3.50
N ILE A 56 -1.60 -8.28 3.22
CA ILE A 56 -0.41 -9.11 3.43
C ILE A 56 0.69 -8.80 2.41
N HIS A 57 0.31 -8.41 1.18
CA HIS A 57 1.26 -7.95 0.18
C HIS A 57 2.00 -6.68 0.64
N SER A 58 1.28 -5.66 1.13
CA SER A 58 1.86 -4.42 1.65
C SER A 58 2.79 -4.65 2.84
N LEU A 59 2.43 -5.56 3.76
CA LEU A 59 3.33 -5.97 4.86
C LEU A 59 4.59 -6.66 4.34
N GLY A 60 4.46 -7.56 3.36
CA GLY A 60 5.60 -8.20 2.71
C GLY A 60 6.52 -7.21 1.99
N ALA A 61 5.94 -6.24 1.27
CA ALA A 61 6.69 -5.16 0.61
C ALA A 61 7.49 -4.32 1.63
N PHE A 62 6.85 -3.92 2.74
CA PHE A 62 7.52 -3.27 3.88
C PHE A 62 8.68 -4.12 4.42
N HIS A 63 8.46 -5.42 4.64
CA HIS A 63 9.48 -6.33 5.16
C HIS A 63 10.71 -6.40 4.23
N ILE A 64 10.49 -6.55 2.93
CA ILE A 64 11.57 -6.60 1.94
C ILE A 64 12.29 -5.25 1.85
N ALA A 65 11.56 -4.13 1.85
CA ALA A 65 12.16 -2.79 1.88
C ALA A 65 13.05 -2.61 3.11
N ASN A 66 12.61 -3.04 4.30
CA ASN A 66 13.41 -2.99 5.52
C ASN A 66 14.71 -3.80 5.42
N ARG A 67 14.65 -5.00 4.82
CA ARG A 67 15.86 -5.80 4.57
C ARG A 67 16.83 -5.13 3.61
N ILE A 68 16.32 -4.54 2.53
CA ILE A 68 17.13 -3.81 1.54
C ILE A 68 17.79 -2.61 2.21
N VAL A 69 17.02 -1.76 2.89
CA VAL A 69 17.51 -0.56 3.58
C VAL A 69 18.54 -0.92 4.66
N THR A 70 18.27 -1.95 5.46
CA THR A 70 19.23 -2.44 6.47
C THR A 70 20.55 -2.89 5.83
N SER A 71 20.48 -3.63 4.73
CA SER A 71 21.66 -4.07 3.99
C SER A 71 22.43 -2.89 3.39
N LEU A 72 21.73 -1.92 2.79
CA LEU A 72 22.34 -0.71 2.22
C LEU A 72 23.00 0.12 3.30
N LYS A 73 22.32 0.38 4.42
CA LYS A 73 22.87 1.12 5.55
C LYS A 73 24.15 0.48 6.12
N LYS A 74 24.23 -0.85 6.12
CA LYS A 74 25.45 -1.58 6.52
C LYS A 74 26.61 -1.43 5.53
N LYS A 75 26.32 -1.41 4.22
CA LYS A 75 27.35 -1.39 3.17
C LYS A 75 27.76 0.02 2.74
N ARG A 76 26.80 0.95 2.74
CA ARG A 76 26.85 2.32 2.21
C ARG A 76 26.02 3.25 3.10
N PRO A 77 26.43 3.49 4.36
CA PRO A 77 25.67 4.27 5.33
C PRO A 77 25.36 5.70 4.87
N GLU A 78 26.21 6.28 4.02
CA GLU A 78 26.03 7.62 3.44
C GLU A 78 24.82 7.74 2.50
N LEU A 79 24.30 6.61 1.97
CA LEU A 79 23.13 6.60 1.10
C LEU A 79 21.81 6.56 1.87
N VAL A 80 21.84 6.22 3.17
CA VAL A 80 20.65 5.93 3.96
C VAL A 80 20.67 6.76 5.24
N SER A 81 20.23 8.02 5.12
CA SER A 81 19.89 8.83 6.28
C SER A 81 18.67 8.26 7.02
N LYS A 82 18.42 8.70 8.26
CA LYS A 82 17.23 8.28 9.02
C LYS A 82 15.92 8.67 8.34
N ASP A 83 15.86 9.86 7.74
CA ASP A 83 14.70 10.36 7.00
C ASP A 83 14.47 9.53 5.72
N VAL A 84 15.52 9.23 4.96
CA VAL A 84 15.44 8.38 3.76
C VAL A 84 14.96 6.97 4.10
N GLU A 85 15.52 6.36 5.16
CA GLU A 85 15.05 5.07 5.68
C GLU A 85 13.56 5.10 5.99
N GLU A 86 13.11 6.10 6.75
CA GLU A 86 11.72 6.20 7.15
C GLU A 86 10.77 6.38 5.96
N ARG A 87 11.10 7.29 5.02
CA ARG A 87 10.33 7.50 3.79
C ARG A 87 10.23 6.25 2.93
N ILE A 88 11.32 5.51 2.74
CA ILE A 88 11.30 4.26 1.97
C ILE A 88 10.34 3.25 2.61
N LEU A 89 10.43 3.09 3.94
CA LEU A 89 9.61 2.11 4.65
C LEU A 89 8.13 2.50 4.70
N ILE A 90 7.82 3.78 4.94
CA ILE A 90 6.45 4.29 4.89
C ILE A 90 5.90 4.08 3.48
N SER A 91 6.59 4.54 2.43
CA SER A 91 6.15 4.37 1.04
C SER A 91 5.92 2.91 0.69
N ALA A 92 6.83 2.00 1.04
CA ALA A 92 6.67 0.57 0.76
C ALA A 92 5.43 -0.02 1.47
N LEU A 93 5.18 0.40 2.71
CA LEU A 93 4.01 -0.03 3.48
C LEU A 93 2.72 0.46 2.82
N ILE A 94 2.62 1.75 2.51
CA ILE A 94 1.35 2.35 2.09
C ILE A 94 1.13 2.43 0.57
N HIS A 95 2.08 1.99 -0.28
CA HIS A 95 1.98 2.20 -1.74
C HIS A 95 0.64 1.76 -2.35
N ASP A 96 0.06 0.69 -1.82
CA ASP A 96 -1.14 0.03 -2.33
C ASP A 96 -2.46 0.49 -1.67
N ILE A 97 -2.45 1.43 -0.72
CA ILE A 97 -3.66 1.84 0.02
C ILE A 97 -4.75 2.42 -0.89
N GLY A 98 -4.39 2.95 -2.04
CA GLY A 98 -5.30 3.52 -3.03
C GLY A 98 -6.10 2.50 -3.84
N HIS A 99 -5.82 1.19 -3.75
CA HIS A 99 -6.47 0.22 -4.64
C HIS A 99 -7.99 0.11 -4.48
N GLY A 100 -8.73 0.16 -5.59
CA GLY A 100 -10.17 -0.08 -5.60
C GLY A 100 -10.56 -1.57 -5.45
N PRO A 101 -11.88 -1.87 -5.41
CA PRO A 101 -12.38 -3.25 -5.49
C PRO A 101 -11.79 -3.98 -6.69
N PHE A 102 -11.50 -5.28 -6.60
CA PHE A 102 -10.86 -6.03 -7.71
C PHE A 102 -9.54 -5.46 -8.24
N SER A 103 -8.86 -4.60 -7.47
CA SER A 103 -7.49 -4.15 -7.79
C SER A 103 -7.43 -3.44 -9.16
N HIS A 104 -6.49 -3.80 -10.03
CA HIS A 104 -6.35 -3.17 -11.36
C HIS A 104 -7.59 -3.32 -12.25
N MET A 105 -8.44 -4.33 -12.03
CA MET A 105 -9.68 -4.48 -12.80
C MET A 105 -10.62 -3.28 -12.62
N PHE A 106 -10.59 -2.62 -11.45
CA PHE A 106 -11.39 -1.42 -11.22
C PHE A 106 -10.87 -0.22 -12.00
N GLU A 107 -9.55 -0.02 -12.03
CA GLU A 107 -8.93 1.03 -12.85
C GLU A 107 -9.28 0.83 -14.33
N ASP A 108 -9.21 -0.41 -14.81
CA ASP A 108 -9.51 -0.74 -16.19
C ASP A 108 -11.00 -0.57 -16.51
N ALA A 109 -11.89 -0.96 -15.60
CA ALA A 109 -13.33 -0.72 -15.75
C ALA A 109 -13.64 0.79 -15.84
N ILE A 110 -13.04 1.62 -14.98
CA ILE A 110 -13.21 3.08 -15.01
C ILE A 110 -12.70 3.66 -16.34
N LYS A 111 -11.51 3.23 -16.81
CA LYS A 111 -10.98 3.65 -18.11
C LYS A 111 -11.93 3.28 -19.24
N MET A 112 -12.44 2.04 -19.26
CA MET A 112 -13.37 1.57 -20.30
C MET A 112 -14.69 2.35 -20.30
N LEU A 113 -15.25 2.62 -19.11
CA LEU A 113 -16.50 3.38 -18.97
C LEU A 113 -16.35 4.81 -19.46
N CYS A 114 -15.30 5.52 -19.02
CA CYS A 114 -15.11 6.90 -19.46
C CYS A 114 -14.77 7.00 -20.94
N ASN A 115 -14.02 6.05 -21.52
CA ASN A 115 -13.73 6.06 -22.95
C ASN A 115 -14.96 5.82 -23.83
N LYS A 116 -15.89 4.94 -23.41
CA LYS A 116 -17.11 4.66 -24.18
C LYS A 116 -18.15 5.79 -24.14
N SER A 117 -18.13 6.60 -23.09
CA SER A 117 -19.20 7.57 -22.84
C SER A 117 -19.07 8.88 -23.63
N GLU A 118 -17.90 9.17 -24.24
CA GLU A 118 -17.53 10.52 -24.76
C GLU A 118 -17.85 11.68 -23.80
N LEU A 119 -18.14 11.37 -22.53
CA LEU A 119 -18.58 12.33 -21.53
C LEU A 119 -17.33 12.89 -20.87
N GLN A 120 -16.94 14.11 -21.26
CA GLN A 120 -15.86 14.85 -20.63
C GLN A 120 -16.03 14.89 -19.09
N SER A 121 -17.29 14.98 -18.63
CA SER A 121 -17.64 14.94 -17.21
C SER A 121 -17.29 13.63 -16.49
N CYS A 122 -17.21 12.48 -17.18
CA CYS A 122 -16.72 11.23 -16.61
C CYS A 122 -15.22 11.32 -16.34
N VAL A 123 -14.47 11.85 -17.30
CA VAL A 123 -13.02 12.04 -17.18
C VAL A 123 -12.71 12.95 -15.99
N ASP A 124 -13.43 14.06 -15.87
CA ASP A 124 -13.21 15.03 -14.80
C ASP A 124 -13.57 14.43 -13.43
N LYS A 125 -14.74 13.78 -13.33
CA LYS A 125 -15.26 13.23 -12.06
C LYS A 125 -14.48 12.01 -11.55
N TYR A 126 -13.97 11.16 -12.45
CA TYR A 126 -13.32 9.90 -12.07
C TYR A 126 -11.81 9.87 -12.39
N SER A 127 -11.22 11.02 -12.70
CA SER A 127 -9.79 11.17 -13.01
C SER A 127 -8.89 10.56 -11.94
N SER A 128 -9.20 10.78 -10.66
CA SER A 128 -8.47 10.23 -9.51
C SER A 128 -8.55 8.70 -9.42
N PHE A 129 -9.60 8.07 -9.93
CA PHE A 129 -9.80 6.62 -9.85
C PHE A 129 -9.15 5.83 -11.00
N ARG A 130 -8.48 6.50 -11.93
CA ARG A 130 -7.81 5.85 -13.08
C ARG A 130 -6.56 5.07 -12.69
N ARG A 131 -5.98 5.39 -11.54
CA ARG A 131 -4.74 4.84 -10.99
C ARG A 131 -4.81 4.86 -9.48
N HIS A 132 -4.57 3.74 -8.84
CA HIS A 132 -4.57 3.65 -7.39
C HIS A 132 -3.54 4.60 -6.75
N GLU A 133 -2.44 4.94 -7.45
CA GLU A 133 -1.44 5.88 -6.95
C GLU A 133 -2.02 7.27 -6.68
N ASN A 134 -2.95 7.74 -7.52
CA ASN A 134 -3.63 9.03 -7.32
C ASN A 134 -4.52 9.00 -6.06
N ILE A 135 -5.11 7.84 -5.76
CA ILE A 135 -5.91 7.65 -4.54
C ILE A 135 -4.99 7.54 -3.32
N THR A 136 -3.86 6.84 -3.46
CA THR A 136 -2.82 6.79 -2.42
C THR A 136 -2.34 8.21 -2.08
N GLU A 137 -2.09 9.05 -3.08
CA GLU A 137 -1.74 10.46 -2.90
C GLU A 137 -2.81 11.21 -2.08
N GLN A 138 -4.10 11.01 -2.37
CA GLN A 138 -5.19 11.61 -1.60
C GLN A 138 -5.18 11.18 -0.13
N PHE A 139 -4.92 9.90 0.16
CA PHE A 139 -4.78 9.44 1.54
C PHE A 139 -3.56 10.05 2.26
N VAL A 140 -2.49 10.37 1.53
CA VAL A 140 -1.27 10.91 2.11
C VAL A 140 -1.33 12.43 2.30
N LEU A 141 -1.95 13.17 1.36
CA LEU A 141 -1.91 14.64 1.32
C LEU A 141 -3.16 15.32 1.90
N SER A 142 -4.26 14.58 2.10
CA SER A 142 -5.49 15.18 2.64
C SER A 142 -5.39 15.37 4.17
N GLU A 143 -5.59 16.60 4.65
CA GLU A 143 -5.61 16.93 6.08
C GLU A 143 -6.66 16.14 6.89
N GLU A 144 -7.75 15.71 6.22
CA GLU A 144 -8.80 14.89 6.84
C GLU A 144 -8.38 13.42 6.99
N SER A 145 -7.33 12.98 6.29
CA SER A 145 -6.88 11.59 6.30
C SER A 145 -6.20 11.22 7.62
N GLU A 146 -6.56 10.06 8.16
CA GLU A 146 -5.88 9.46 9.30
C GLU A 146 -4.40 9.19 9.00
N ILE A 147 -4.06 8.85 7.75
CA ILE A 147 -2.68 8.62 7.33
C ILE A 147 -1.89 9.94 7.38
N SER A 148 -2.41 11.04 6.81
CA SER A 148 -1.74 12.35 6.84
C SER A 148 -1.42 12.77 8.28
N ARG A 149 -2.40 12.66 9.19
CA ARG A 149 -2.25 13.00 10.61
C ARG A 149 -1.19 12.20 11.37
N ILE A 150 -0.80 11.03 10.88
CA ILE A 150 0.28 10.21 11.46
C ILE A 150 1.65 10.60 10.88
N LEU A 151 1.66 11.17 9.67
CA LEU A 151 2.86 11.54 8.93
C LEU A 151 3.30 12.99 9.18
N ASP A 152 2.41 13.84 9.70
CA ASP A 152 2.67 15.22 10.15
C ASP A 152 3.46 15.28 11.48
#